data_AF-A0A3T0KTI0-F1
#
_entry.id   AF-A0A3T0KTI0-F1
#
_cell.length_a   1.000
_cell.length_b   1.000
_cell.length_c   1.000
_cell.angle_alpha   90.00
_cell.angle_beta   90.00
_cell.angle_gamma   90.00
#
_symmetry.space_group_name_H-M   'P 1'
#
loop_
_entity.id
_entity.type
_entity.pdbx_description
1 polymer ?
#
loop_
_entity_poly.entity_id
_entity_poly.type
_entity_poly.pdbx_seq_one_letter_code
_entity_poly.pdbx_strand_id
1 'polypeptide(L)'
;MTYQPMTAKEVTKKIFNKEPLFILDVRNASDFEDWKVEGANFAHLNIPYFDLLDGVEELLPKLPTDQDILVVCAKEGSSVMVADMLSEAGRDVSYLQGGMKAWSEHLEPVRVGDLKDGGEIYQFVRIGKGCLSYMVISDGEAAVIDATRMTDVFLHFAKEKQATIKHVFDTHLHADHISGGRVIAKETGANYWLPPKDAAEVTFDYNKLEGGHEVMIGSTAISIEALYSPGHTIGSTSFVVDNTYLLSGDILFIDSIGRPDLAGLADDWVGDLRETLYKRYRALSDELLVLPAHFMIVSELNEDGTVSEKLGKLFAENHGLNIEDEAIFRSVVSENLPPQPNAYQQIREVNMGKITPDEEEQREMEIGPNRCAVR
;
A
#
# COMPACT_ATOMS: atom_id res chain seq x y z
N MET A 1 -31.72 -21.43 1.10
CA MET A 1 -30.35 -21.18 1.61
C MET A 1 -30.17 -19.67 1.63
N THR A 2 -29.25 -19.16 2.46
CA THR A 2 -29.00 -17.71 2.58
C THR A 2 -27.53 -17.49 2.31
N TYR A 3 -27.20 -16.79 1.22
CA TYR A 3 -25.85 -16.31 0.97
C TYR A 3 -25.39 -15.41 2.12
N GLN A 4 -24.08 -15.37 2.40
CA GLN A 4 -23.51 -14.58 3.49
C GLN A 4 -22.58 -13.47 2.98
N PRO A 5 -22.50 -12.31 3.68
CA PRO A 5 -21.43 -11.36 3.43
C PRO A 5 -20.09 -11.96 3.88
N MET A 6 -19.04 -11.74 3.09
CA MET A 6 -17.65 -11.91 3.49
C MET A 6 -16.97 -10.55 3.44
N THR A 7 -16.36 -10.15 4.54
CA THR A 7 -15.69 -8.86 4.68
C THR A 7 -14.32 -8.85 4.01
N ALA A 8 -13.82 -7.67 3.63
CA ALA A 8 -12.45 -7.52 3.12
C ALA A 8 -11.41 -8.10 4.11
N LYS A 9 -11.63 -7.93 5.42
CA LYS A 9 -10.80 -8.52 6.47
C LYS A 9 -10.75 -10.06 6.42
N GLU A 10 -11.88 -10.72 6.20
CA GLU A 10 -11.92 -12.18 6.08
C GLU A 10 -11.21 -12.66 4.82
N VAL A 11 -11.37 -11.95 3.70
CA VAL A 11 -10.63 -12.24 2.46
C VAL A 11 -9.12 -12.04 2.67
N THR A 12 -8.69 -10.98 3.33
CA THR A 12 -7.26 -10.75 3.67
C THR A 12 -6.70 -11.88 4.54
N LYS A 13 -7.45 -12.37 5.53
CA LYS A 13 -7.02 -13.53 6.33
C LYS A 13 -6.86 -14.79 5.47
N LYS A 14 -7.75 -15.03 4.51
CA LYS A 14 -7.60 -16.15 3.57
C LYS A 14 -6.32 -16.03 2.75
N ILE A 15 -5.94 -14.82 2.32
CA ILE A 15 -4.67 -14.57 1.63
C ILE A 15 -3.48 -14.91 2.54
N PHE A 16 -3.45 -14.36 3.77
CA PHE A 16 -2.35 -14.59 4.72
C PHE A 16 -2.19 -16.08 5.08
N ASN A 17 -3.32 -16.77 5.29
CA ASN A 17 -3.33 -18.20 5.61
C ASN A 17 -3.12 -19.10 4.37
N LYS A 18 -3.00 -18.53 3.17
CA LYS A 18 -2.94 -19.25 1.88
C LYS A 18 -4.12 -20.22 1.73
N GLU A 19 -5.30 -19.84 2.21
CA GLU A 19 -6.52 -20.64 2.06
C GLU A 19 -7.01 -20.60 0.61
N PRO A 20 -7.59 -21.70 0.10
CA PRO A 20 -8.20 -21.69 -1.22
C PRO A 20 -9.49 -20.85 -1.22
N LEU A 21 -9.69 -20.05 -2.28
CA LEU A 21 -10.94 -19.32 -2.52
C LEU A 21 -11.26 -19.26 -4.02
N PHE A 22 -12.51 -19.53 -4.40
CA PHE A 22 -12.96 -19.34 -5.77
C PHE A 22 -13.68 -18.01 -5.89
N ILE A 23 -13.23 -17.13 -6.79
CA ILE A 23 -13.79 -15.80 -7.00
C ILE A 23 -14.56 -15.77 -8.31
N LEU A 24 -15.88 -15.57 -8.20
CA LEU A 24 -16.73 -15.19 -9.32
C LEU A 24 -16.78 -13.66 -9.39
N ASP A 25 -16.00 -13.07 -10.29
CA ASP A 25 -16.03 -11.63 -10.51
C ASP A 25 -17.09 -11.27 -11.55
N VAL A 26 -18.09 -10.49 -11.16
CA VAL A 26 -19.21 -10.11 -12.03
C VAL A 26 -19.10 -8.68 -12.58
N ARG A 27 -17.92 -8.06 -12.47
CA ARG A 27 -17.60 -6.79 -13.15
C ARG A 27 -17.37 -7.00 -14.64
N ASN A 28 -17.27 -5.90 -15.37
CA ASN A 28 -16.88 -5.92 -16.77
C ASN A 28 -15.48 -6.54 -16.92
N ALA A 29 -15.24 -7.22 -18.04
CA ALA A 29 -13.95 -7.85 -18.32
C ALA A 29 -12.78 -6.87 -18.24
N SER A 30 -12.94 -5.63 -18.71
CA SER A 30 -11.91 -4.59 -18.61
C SER A 30 -11.50 -4.29 -17.17
N ASP A 31 -12.47 -4.22 -16.25
CA ASP A 31 -12.23 -3.85 -14.85
C ASP A 31 -11.58 -5.03 -14.10
N PHE A 32 -11.95 -6.26 -14.46
CA PHE A 32 -11.36 -7.48 -13.91
C PHE A 32 -9.92 -7.70 -14.38
N GLU A 33 -9.64 -7.45 -15.67
CA GLU A 33 -8.29 -7.58 -16.23
C GLU A 33 -7.35 -6.45 -15.77
N ASP A 34 -7.87 -5.24 -15.50
CA ASP A 34 -7.06 -4.15 -14.94
C ASP A 34 -6.64 -4.44 -13.49
N TRP A 35 -7.56 -4.97 -12.66
CA TRP A 35 -7.24 -5.40 -11.30
C TRP A 35 -8.30 -6.31 -10.68
N LYS A 36 -7.87 -7.20 -9.78
CA LYS A 36 -8.74 -8.18 -9.11
C LYS A 36 -8.21 -8.54 -7.73
N VAL A 37 -9.04 -9.22 -6.93
CA VAL A 37 -8.61 -9.80 -5.65
C VAL A 37 -7.69 -10.97 -5.94
N GLU A 38 -6.44 -10.91 -5.47
CA GLU A 38 -5.43 -11.95 -5.70
C GLU A 38 -5.04 -12.67 -4.42
N GLY A 39 -4.66 -13.94 -4.55
CA GLY A 39 -4.25 -14.80 -3.46
C GLY A 39 -3.53 -16.02 -4.02
N ALA A 40 -2.56 -16.59 -3.27
CA ALA A 40 -1.71 -17.67 -3.76
C ALA A 40 -2.51 -18.90 -4.23
N ASN A 41 -3.64 -19.19 -3.58
CA ASN A 41 -4.51 -20.34 -3.87
C ASN A 41 -5.90 -19.89 -4.35
N PHE A 42 -6.00 -18.71 -4.95
CA PHE A 42 -7.27 -18.19 -5.46
C PHE A 42 -7.45 -18.59 -6.92
N ALA A 43 -8.67 -19.02 -7.26
CA ALA A 43 -9.09 -19.28 -8.63
C ALA A 43 -10.15 -18.25 -9.04
N HIS A 44 -10.19 -17.88 -10.32
CA HIS A 44 -11.06 -16.82 -10.80
C HIS A 44 -11.90 -17.26 -11.99
N LEU A 45 -13.13 -16.76 -12.04
CA LEU A 45 -13.99 -16.78 -13.20
C LEU A 45 -14.63 -15.39 -13.34
N ASN A 46 -14.43 -14.72 -14.47
CA ASN A 46 -15.10 -13.45 -14.76
C ASN A 46 -16.28 -13.69 -15.71
N ILE A 47 -17.47 -13.33 -15.26
CA ILE A 47 -18.70 -13.29 -16.07
C ILE A 47 -19.46 -12.03 -15.68
N PRO A 48 -19.52 -11.00 -16.55
CA PRO A 48 -20.23 -9.76 -16.24
C PRO A 48 -21.68 -10.02 -15.82
N TYR A 49 -22.15 -9.30 -14.79
CA TYR A 49 -23.47 -9.56 -14.21
C TYR A 49 -24.63 -9.43 -15.22
N PHE A 50 -24.47 -8.61 -16.26
CA PHE A 50 -25.50 -8.43 -17.28
C PHE A 50 -25.71 -9.69 -18.14
N ASP A 51 -24.71 -10.58 -18.22
CA ASP A 51 -24.82 -11.89 -18.89
C ASP A 51 -25.54 -12.94 -18.01
N LEU A 52 -25.80 -12.61 -16.74
CA LEU A 52 -26.45 -13.49 -15.76
C LEU A 52 -27.90 -13.07 -15.43
N LEU A 53 -28.43 -12.04 -16.11
CA LEU A 53 -29.77 -11.50 -15.81
C LEU A 53 -30.90 -12.48 -16.11
N ASP A 54 -30.71 -13.35 -17.11
CA ASP A 54 -31.71 -14.34 -17.51
C ASP A 54 -31.63 -15.64 -16.69
N GLY A 55 -30.64 -15.77 -15.79
CA GLY A 55 -30.42 -16.95 -14.95
C GLY A 55 -28.95 -17.33 -14.78
N VAL A 56 -28.69 -18.26 -13.87
CA VAL A 56 -27.33 -18.74 -13.51
C VAL A 56 -27.09 -20.21 -13.89
N GLU A 57 -28.01 -20.85 -14.61
CA GLU A 57 -27.98 -22.28 -14.91
C GLU A 57 -26.74 -22.69 -15.71
N GLU A 58 -26.30 -21.87 -16.67
CA GLU A 58 -25.09 -22.12 -17.47
C GLU A 58 -23.79 -21.91 -16.68
N LEU A 59 -23.87 -21.20 -15.55
CA LEU A 59 -22.76 -20.95 -14.65
C LEU A 59 -22.55 -22.12 -13.67
N LEU A 60 -23.62 -22.79 -13.23
CA LEU A 60 -23.54 -23.84 -12.21
C LEU A 60 -22.48 -24.93 -12.48
N PRO A 61 -22.32 -25.46 -13.72
CA PRO A 61 -21.32 -26.49 -14.00
C PRO A 61 -19.87 -25.98 -13.97
N LYS A 62 -19.66 -24.66 -14.03
CA LYS A 62 -18.33 -24.01 -14.01
C LYS A 62 -17.85 -23.68 -12.60
N LEU A 63 -18.76 -23.70 -11.62
CA LEU A 63 -18.45 -23.39 -10.22
C LEU A 63 -17.99 -24.65 -9.46
N PRO A 64 -16.96 -24.54 -8.60
CA PRO A 64 -16.53 -25.66 -7.76
C PRO A 64 -17.61 -26.04 -6.75
N THR A 65 -17.50 -27.24 -6.18
CA THR A 65 -18.45 -27.75 -5.16
C THR A 65 -17.78 -28.08 -3.84
N ASP A 66 -16.46 -28.00 -3.81
CA ASP A 66 -15.57 -28.40 -2.72
C ASP A 66 -14.73 -27.22 -2.19
N GLN A 67 -15.10 -25.99 -2.55
CA GLN A 67 -14.39 -24.76 -2.22
C GLN A 67 -15.37 -23.62 -1.93
N ASP A 68 -14.97 -22.70 -1.04
CA ASP A 68 -15.70 -21.45 -0.81
C ASP A 68 -15.77 -20.63 -2.10
N ILE A 69 -16.97 -20.11 -2.42
CA ILE A 69 -17.20 -19.22 -3.57
C ILE A 69 -17.50 -17.81 -3.05
N LEU A 70 -16.73 -16.83 -3.54
CA LEU A 70 -16.94 -15.41 -3.30
C LEU A 70 -17.37 -14.70 -4.59
N VAL A 71 -18.56 -14.10 -4.58
CA VAL A 71 -19.04 -13.25 -5.67
C VAL A 71 -18.59 -11.81 -5.45
N VAL A 72 -17.95 -11.21 -6.45
CA VAL A 72 -17.32 -9.88 -6.36
C VAL A 72 -17.90 -8.93 -7.40
N CYS A 73 -18.26 -7.72 -6.99
CA CYS A 73 -18.54 -6.61 -7.91
C CYS A 73 -17.99 -5.27 -7.37
N ALA A 74 -18.25 -4.16 -8.05
CA ALA A 74 -17.68 -2.86 -7.69
C ALA A 74 -18.14 -2.31 -6.31
N LYS A 75 -19.46 -2.25 -6.06
CA LYS A 75 -20.08 -1.69 -4.83
C LYS A 75 -20.94 -2.69 -4.03
N GLU A 76 -20.88 -3.98 -4.35
CA GLU A 76 -21.68 -5.11 -3.80
C GLU A 76 -23.05 -5.41 -4.44
N GLY A 77 -23.77 -4.43 -5.00
CA GLY A 77 -25.16 -4.62 -5.48
C GLY A 77 -25.33 -5.78 -6.47
N SER A 78 -24.53 -5.81 -7.55
CA SER A 78 -24.59 -6.91 -8.53
C SER A 78 -24.12 -8.25 -7.96
N SER A 79 -23.16 -8.26 -7.03
CA SER A 79 -22.71 -9.51 -6.41
C SER A 79 -23.75 -10.09 -5.46
N VAL A 80 -24.52 -9.24 -4.76
CA VAL A 80 -25.66 -9.67 -3.95
C VAL A 80 -26.75 -10.29 -4.82
N MET A 81 -27.09 -9.66 -5.95
CA MET A 81 -28.06 -10.21 -6.91
C MET A 81 -27.64 -11.60 -7.40
N VAL A 82 -26.40 -11.74 -7.86
CA VAL A 82 -25.90 -13.02 -8.39
C VAL A 82 -25.75 -14.07 -7.28
N ALA A 83 -25.34 -13.66 -6.06
CA ALA A 83 -25.28 -14.56 -4.92
C ALA A 83 -26.66 -15.09 -4.51
N ASP A 84 -27.69 -14.26 -4.60
CA ASP A 84 -29.09 -14.66 -4.38
C ASP A 84 -29.53 -15.72 -5.40
N MET A 85 -29.33 -15.46 -6.71
CA MET A 85 -29.65 -16.41 -7.78
C MET A 85 -28.92 -17.75 -7.61
N LEU A 86 -27.63 -17.72 -7.24
CA LEU A 86 -26.84 -18.93 -6.97
C LEU A 86 -27.36 -19.70 -5.74
N SER A 87 -27.76 -18.98 -4.69
CA SER A 87 -28.35 -19.54 -3.48
C SER A 87 -29.72 -20.18 -3.75
N GLU A 88 -30.56 -19.57 -4.58
CA GLU A 88 -31.83 -20.16 -5.04
C GLU A 88 -31.61 -21.41 -5.88
N ALA A 89 -30.55 -21.43 -6.69
CA ALA A 89 -30.09 -22.61 -7.44
C ALA A 89 -29.37 -23.68 -6.57
N GLY A 90 -29.33 -23.50 -5.25
CA GLY A 90 -28.80 -24.47 -4.30
C GLY A 90 -27.28 -24.47 -4.13
N ARG A 91 -26.60 -23.37 -4.48
CA ARG A 91 -25.17 -23.17 -4.21
C ARG A 91 -24.97 -22.39 -2.91
N ASP A 92 -24.00 -22.81 -2.11
CA ASP A 92 -23.54 -22.01 -0.97
C ASP A 92 -22.46 -21.04 -1.45
N VAL A 93 -22.71 -19.74 -1.29
CA VAL A 93 -21.86 -18.68 -1.80
C VAL A 93 -21.83 -17.51 -0.82
N SER A 94 -20.71 -16.80 -0.81
CA SER A 94 -20.59 -15.50 -0.15
C SER A 94 -20.49 -14.38 -1.19
N TYR A 95 -20.78 -13.14 -0.79
CA TYR A 95 -20.45 -11.96 -1.58
C TYR A 95 -19.50 -11.05 -0.81
N LEU A 96 -18.67 -10.30 -1.54
CA LEU A 96 -17.76 -9.34 -0.91
C LEU A 96 -18.54 -8.13 -0.42
N GLN A 97 -18.62 -7.96 0.91
CA GLN A 97 -19.31 -6.84 1.53
C GLN A 97 -18.61 -5.52 1.14
N GLY A 98 -19.39 -4.56 0.62
CA GLY A 98 -18.91 -3.29 0.07
C GLY A 98 -18.19 -3.41 -1.28
N GLY A 99 -18.05 -4.62 -1.83
CA GLY A 99 -17.40 -4.89 -3.11
C GLY A 99 -15.93 -4.48 -3.17
N MET A 100 -15.44 -4.27 -4.39
CA MET A 100 -14.07 -3.83 -4.65
C MET A 100 -13.74 -2.47 -4.02
N LYS A 101 -14.74 -1.64 -3.73
CA LYS A 101 -14.56 -0.38 -2.98
C LYS A 101 -14.09 -0.63 -1.54
N ALA A 102 -14.76 -1.53 -0.80
CA ALA A 102 -14.32 -1.88 0.54
C ALA A 102 -12.98 -2.63 0.51
N TRP A 103 -12.77 -3.48 -0.51
CA TRP A 103 -11.48 -4.16 -0.72
C TRP A 103 -10.32 -3.19 -0.89
N SER A 104 -10.50 -2.14 -1.70
CA SER A 104 -9.45 -1.16 -1.94
C SER A 104 -9.18 -0.27 -0.73
N GLU A 105 -10.07 -0.20 0.26
CA GLU A 105 -9.90 0.64 1.45
C GLU A 105 -9.45 -0.15 2.69
N HIS A 106 -9.48 -1.48 2.66
CA HIS A 106 -9.13 -2.29 3.82
C HIS A 106 -7.62 -2.23 4.11
N LEU A 107 -7.28 -1.92 5.37
CA LEU A 107 -5.93 -2.05 5.91
C LEU A 107 -5.92 -3.10 7.02
N GLU A 108 -5.02 -4.08 6.90
CA GLU A 108 -4.80 -5.06 7.97
C GLU A 108 -3.50 -4.72 8.73
N PRO A 109 -3.57 -4.41 10.04
CA PRO A 109 -2.36 -4.21 10.83
C PRO A 109 -1.68 -5.55 11.11
N VAL A 110 -0.41 -5.66 10.74
CA VAL A 110 0.47 -6.79 11.01
C VAL A 110 1.65 -6.33 11.86
N ARG A 111 2.05 -7.16 12.82
CA ARG A 111 3.19 -6.84 13.68
C ARG A 111 4.48 -7.15 12.93
N VAL A 112 5.38 -6.18 12.84
CA VAL A 112 6.69 -6.36 12.19
C VAL A 112 7.74 -6.85 13.19
N GLY A 113 7.77 -6.30 14.40
CA GLY A 113 8.75 -6.71 15.41
C GLY A 113 8.85 -5.80 16.62
N ASP A 114 9.84 -6.11 17.47
CA ASP A 114 10.16 -5.41 18.72
C ASP A 114 11.24 -4.35 18.51
N LEU A 115 11.19 -3.29 19.32
CA LEU A 115 12.24 -2.25 19.40
C LEU A 115 13.23 -2.60 20.53
N LYS A 116 14.51 -2.23 20.41
CA LYS A 116 15.59 -2.62 21.35
C LYS A 116 15.33 -2.25 22.80
N ASP A 117 14.83 -1.04 23.04
CA ASP A 117 14.58 -0.50 24.40
C ASP A 117 13.13 -0.68 24.86
N GLY A 118 12.36 -1.50 24.15
CA GLY A 118 10.95 -1.74 24.42
C GLY A 118 10.04 -0.92 23.50
N GLY A 119 8.94 -1.55 23.10
CA GLY A 119 8.03 -1.05 22.08
C GLY A 119 7.97 -1.96 20.86
N GLU A 120 7.23 -1.53 19.85
CA GLU A 120 6.89 -2.37 18.71
C GLU A 120 6.62 -1.54 17.45
N ILE A 121 6.86 -2.16 16.30
CA ILE A 121 6.53 -1.61 14.99
C ILE A 121 5.45 -2.47 14.32
N TYR A 122 4.47 -1.78 13.75
CA TYR A 122 3.37 -2.35 12.97
C TYR A 122 3.41 -1.84 11.54
N GLN A 123 3.04 -2.71 10.61
CA GLN A 123 2.79 -2.40 9.21
C GLN A 123 1.28 -2.52 8.97
N PHE A 124 0.70 -1.57 8.26
CA PHE A 124 -0.71 -1.57 7.88
C PHE A 124 -0.77 -1.89 6.41
N VAL A 125 -1.20 -3.11 6.09
CA VAL A 125 -1.16 -3.63 4.74
C VAL A 125 -2.48 -3.32 4.04
N ARG A 126 -2.46 -2.37 3.10
CA ARG A 126 -3.60 -2.06 2.23
C ARG A 126 -3.62 -3.01 1.04
N ILE A 127 -4.03 -4.26 1.28
CA ILE A 127 -3.89 -5.38 0.32
C ILE A 127 -4.47 -5.05 -1.05
N GLY A 128 -5.64 -4.40 -1.12
CA GLY A 128 -6.30 -4.12 -2.39
C GLY A 128 -5.59 -3.09 -3.28
N LYS A 129 -4.59 -2.36 -2.75
CA LYS A 129 -3.85 -1.34 -3.48
C LYS A 129 -2.32 -1.46 -3.36
N GLY A 130 -1.83 -2.30 -2.46
CA GLY A 130 -0.40 -2.48 -2.26
C GLY A 130 0.27 -1.40 -1.40
N CYS A 131 -0.45 -0.41 -0.87
CA CYS A 131 0.13 0.62 0.01
C CYS A 131 0.46 0.02 1.38
N LEU A 132 1.56 0.50 1.98
CA LEU A 132 2.05 0.10 3.28
C LEU A 132 2.28 1.36 4.12
N SER A 133 1.58 1.44 5.25
CA SER A 133 1.83 2.45 6.27
C SER A 133 2.44 1.81 7.50
N TYR A 134 3.03 2.59 8.38
CA TYR A 134 3.67 2.06 9.59
C TYR A 134 3.24 2.80 10.84
N MET A 135 3.24 2.10 11.98
CA MET A 135 3.16 2.73 13.29
C MET A 135 4.28 2.19 14.18
N VAL A 136 5.08 3.10 14.72
CA VAL A 136 6.11 2.80 15.72
C VAL A 136 5.57 3.24 17.07
N ILE A 137 5.56 2.35 18.06
CA ILE A 137 5.00 2.59 19.38
C ILE A 137 6.08 2.33 20.44
N SER A 138 6.31 3.29 21.32
CA SER A 138 7.23 3.16 22.46
C SER A 138 6.74 4.04 23.62
N ASP A 139 6.76 3.49 24.84
CA ASP A 139 6.34 4.15 26.09
C ASP A 139 5.00 4.92 26.03
N GLY A 140 4.01 4.38 25.32
CA GLY A 140 2.69 5.02 25.20
C GLY A 140 2.64 6.20 24.22
N GLU A 141 3.70 6.42 23.44
CA GLU A 141 3.75 7.34 22.32
C GLU A 141 3.82 6.58 20.99
N ALA A 142 3.32 7.20 19.93
CA ALA A 142 3.34 6.63 18.59
C ALA A 142 3.77 7.63 17.51
N ALA A 143 4.45 7.12 16.49
CA ALA A 143 4.62 7.76 15.20
C ALA A 143 3.88 6.96 14.12
N VAL A 144 3.20 7.66 13.20
CA VAL A 144 2.63 7.04 11.99
C VAL A 144 3.44 7.49 10.78
N ILE A 145 3.77 6.57 9.87
CA ILE A 145 4.53 6.85 8.65
C ILE A 145 3.70 6.43 7.44
N ASP A 146 3.61 7.32 6.43
CA ASP A 146 2.89 7.16 5.16
C ASP A 146 1.42 6.76 5.35
N ALA A 147 0.72 7.49 6.23
CA ALA A 147 -0.67 7.20 6.55
C ALA A 147 -1.58 7.40 5.33
N THR A 148 -2.40 6.39 5.00
CA THR A 148 -3.47 6.54 4.00
C THR A 148 -4.69 7.30 4.56
N ARG A 149 -5.59 7.78 3.70
CA ARG A 149 -6.77 8.58 4.11
C ARG A 149 -7.76 7.89 5.06
N MET A 150 -7.71 6.56 5.21
CA MET A 150 -8.55 5.80 6.17
C MET A 150 -8.03 5.99 7.61
N THR A 151 -8.04 7.23 8.07
CA THR A 151 -7.35 7.68 9.28
C THR A 151 -7.86 7.03 10.57
N ASP A 152 -9.14 6.68 10.61
CA ASP A 152 -9.78 5.97 11.73
C ASP A 152 -9.05 4.67 12.10
N VAL A 153 -8.47 3.97 11.11
CA VAL A 153 -7.73 2.72 11.36
C VAL A 153 -6.53 2.99 12.25
N PHE A 154 -5.75 4.04 11.96
CA PHE A 154 -4.57 4.40 12.75
C PHE A 154 -4.96 4.95 14.13
N LEU A 155 -5.98 5.81 14.18
CA LEU A 155 -6.46 6.42 15.43
C LEU A 155 -7.02 5.37 16.39
N HIS A 156 -7.81 4.43 15.87
CA HIS A 156 -8.37 3.32 16.65
C HIS A 156 -7.26 2.39 17.14
N PHE A 157 -6.34 2.01 16.25
CA PHE A 157 -5.24 1.11 16.60
C PHE A 157 -4.32 1.71 17.68
N ALA A 158 -3.95 2.98 17.57
CA ALA A 158 -3.17 3.67 18.59
C ALA A 158 -3.90 3.65 19.95
N LYS A 159 -5.21 3.89 19.96
CA LYS A 159 -6.04 3.83 21.17
C LYS A 159 -6.09 2.43 21.78
N GLU A 160 -6.25 1.38 20.97
CA GLU A 160 -6.20 -0.01 21.42
C GLU A 160 -4.84 -0.35 22.06
N LYS A 161 -3.76 0.21 21.50
CA LYS A 161 -2.41 0.12 22.03
C LYS A 161 -2.11 1.05 23.19
N GLN A 162 -3.10 1.83 23.65
CA GLN A 162 -2.94 2.83 24.70
C GLN A 162 -1.81 3.83 24.40
N ALA A 163 -1.59 4.13 23.12
CA ALA A 163 -0.58 5.04 22.64
C ALA A 163 -1.18 6.34 22.13
N THR A 164 -0.46 7.44 22.32
CA THR A 164 -0.80 8.77 21.78
C THR A 164 0.07 9.05 20.56
N ILE A 165 -0.54 9.32 19.40
CA ILE A 165 0.20 9.70 18.21
C ILE A 165 0.79 11.10 18.43
N LYS A 166 2.12 11.20 18.38
CA LYS A 166 2.89 12.44 18.58
C LYS A 166 3.46 12.99 17.28
N HIS A 167 3.71 12.10 16.32
CA HIS A 167 4.31 12.45 15.05
C HIS A 167 3.64 11.69 13.90
N VAL A 168 3.51 12.36 12.76
CA VAL A 168 3.06 11.75 11.50
C VAL A 168 4.03 12.17 10.41
N PHE A 169 4.56 11.20 9.68
CA PHE A 169 5.58 11.38 8.66
C PHE A 169 5.06 10.94 7.31
N ASP A 170 5.31 11.72 6.27
CA ASP A 170 5.27 11.22 4.89
C ASP A 170 6.72 11.14 4.36
N THR A 171 7.10 10.01 3.78
CA THR A 171 8.43 9.79 3.15
C THR A 171 8.62 10.69 1.93
N HIS A 172 7.53 11.00 1.24
CA HIS A 172 7.46 11.84 0.05
C HIS A 172 6.02 12.35 -0.14
N LEU A 173 5.82 13.27 -1.09
CA LEU A 173 4.47 13.68 -1.48
C LEU A 173 3.84 12.61 -2.41
N HIS A 174 3.06 11.71 -1.81
CA HIS A 174 2.38 10.60 -2.48
C HIS A 174 1.54 11.04 -3.69
N ALA A 175 1.52 10.19 -4.73
CA ALA A 175 0.80 10.43 -5.98
C ALA A 175 -0.23 9.33 -6.31
N ASP A 176 -0.21 8.23 -5.56
CA ASP A 176 -1.08 7.08 -5.74
C ASP A 176 -2.23 7.08 -4.72
N HIS A 177 -2.02 7.64 -3.52
CA HIS A 177 -3.04 7.75 -2.48
C HIS A 177 -3.04 9.13 -1.82
N ILE A 178 -4.17 9.45 -1.21
CA ILE A 178 -4.35 10.66 -0.41
C ILE A 178 -3.79 10.40 0.98
N SER A 179 -2.81 11.20 1.38
CA SER A 179 -2.20 11.12 2.71
C SER A 179 -3.21 11.50 3.78
N GLY A 180 -3.36 10.63 4.77
CA GLY A 180 -4.08 10.86 6.00
C GLY A 180 -3.31 11.71 7.00
N GLY A 181 -2.04 12.05 6.71
CA GLY A 181 -1.13 12.67 7.67
C GLY A 181 -1.65 13.98 8.26
N ARG A 182 -2.22 14.86 7.43
CA ARG A 182 -2.80 16.14 7.87
C ARG A 182 -4.02 15.96 8.77
N VAL A 183 -4.87 14.99 8.47
CA VAL A 183 -6.08 14.71 9.24
C VAL A 183 -5.70 14.15 10.61
N ILE A 184 -4.81 13.15 10.65
CA ILE A 184 -4.30 12.58 11.90
C ILE A 184 -3.63 13.66 12.75
N ALA A 185 -2.75 14.48 12.17
CA ALA A 185 -2.08 15.57 12.88
C ALA A 185 -3.07 16.58 13.47
N LYS A 186 -4.09 16.97 12.70
CA LYS A 186 -5.14 17.88 13.16
C LYS A 186 -5.96 17.30 14.32
N GLU A 187 -6.30 16.02 14.27
CA GLU A 187 -7.15 15.38 15.28
C GLU A 187 -6.40 15.06 16.58
N THR A 188 -5.11 14.76 16.48
CA THR A 188 -4.29 14.32 17.62
C THR A 188 -3.42 15.45 18.20
N GLY A 189 -3.22 16.53 17.45
CA GLY A 189 -2.21 17.55 17.74
C GLY A 189 -0.78 17.10 17.47
N ALA A 190 -0.58 15.98 16.75
CA ALA A 190 0.73 15.48 16.37
C ALA A 190 1.45 16.44 15.40
N ASN A 191 2.78 16.39 15.43
CA ASN A 191 3.61 17.07 14.45
C ASN A 191 3.53 16.35 13.10
N TYR A 192 3.08 17.04 12.07
CA TYR A 192 3.15 16.54 10.69
C TYR A 192 4.49 16.90 10.07
N TRP A 193 5.17 15.92 9.46
CA TRP A 193 6.47 16.08 8.83
C TRP A 193 6.42 15.70 7.35
N LEU A 194 7.02 16.54 6.51
CA LEU A 194 7.05 16.35 5.07
C LEU A 194 8.39 16.86 4.48
N PRO A 195 8.95 16.20 3.45
CA PRO A 195 10.18 16.68 2.83
C PRO A 195 9.98 18.02 2.14
N PRO A 196 10.81 19.04 2.45
CA PRO A 196 10.61 20.39 1.93
C PRO A 196 10.75 20.49 0.41
N LYS A 197 11.52 19.58 -0.22
CA LYS A 197 11.68 19.55 -1.68
C LYS A 197 10.44 19.06 -2.42
N ASP A 198 9.59 18.28 -1.76
CA ASP A 198 8.27 17.90 -2.29
C ASP A 198 7.16 18.87 -1.85
N ALA A 199 7.47 19.75 -0.90
CA ALA A 199 6.52 20.62 -0.24
C ALA A 199 6.64 22.11 -0.64
N ALA A 200 7.18 22.41 -1.82
CA ALA A 200 7.36 23.78 -2.28
C ALA A 200 6.03 24.51 -2.54
N GLU A 201 4.97 23.78 -2.88
CA GLU A 201 3.66 24.31 -3.27
C GLU A 201 2.53 23.92 -2.31
N VAL A 202 2.86 23.39 -1.13
CA VAL A 202 1.85 23.02 -0.13
C VAL A 202 1.21 24.27 0.48
N THR A 203 -0.08 24.17 0.81
CA THR A 203 -0.89 25.30 1.30
C THR A 203 -1.14 25.25 2.81
N PHE A 204 -0.38 24.44 3.54
CA PHE A 204 -0.53 24.19 4.98
C PHE A 204 0.83 24.18 5.69
N ASP A 205 0.80 24.34 7.00
CA ASP A 205 2.00 24.25 7.83
C ASP A 205 2.45 22.80 8.03
N TYR A 206 3.76 22.59 8.00
CA TYR A 206 4.40 21.30 8.25
C TYR A 206 5.75 21.52 8.93
N ASN A 207 6.22 20.50 9.64
CA ASN A 207 7.60 20.44 10.10
C ASN A 207 8.47 19.87 8.99
N LYS A 208 9.60 20.52 8.73
CA LYS A 208 10.49 20.10 7.67
C LYS A 208 11.13 18.77 8.00
N LEU A 209 11.00 17.82 7.08
CA LEU A 209 11.75 16.59 7.11
C LEU A 209 13.09 16.79 6.40
N GLU A 210 14.09 17.23 7.15
CA GLU A 210 15.47 17.40 6.68
C GLU A 210 16.38 16.46 7.47
N GLY A 211 17.53 16.08 6.90
CA GLY A 211 18.53 15.31 7.64
C GLY A 211 19.10 16.10 8.83
N GLY A 212 19.76 15.41 9.76
CA GLY A 212 20.35 15.99 10.97
C GLY A 212 19.42 15.98 12.20
N HIS A 213 18.22 15.41 12.08
CA HIS A 213 17.23 15.37 13.14
C HIS A 213 17.02 13.95 13.67
N GLU A 214 16.87 13.82 14.98
CA GLU A 214 16.31 12.64 15.62
C GLU A 214 14.98 13.04 16.26
N VAL A 215 13.93 12.26 16.04
CA VAL A 215 12.66 12.41 16.74
C VAL A 215 12.48 11.23 17.66
N MET A 216 12.35 11.54 18.94
CA MET A 216 12.07 10.56 19.97
C MET A 216 10.58 10.21 19.98
N ILE A 217 10.28 8.91 20.04
CA ILE A 217 8.97 8.35 20.35
C ILE A 217 9.17 7.54 21.62
N GLY A 218 8.67 8.01 22.76
CA GLY A 218 9.00 7.38 24.04
C GLY A 218 10.51 7.29 24.26
N SER A 219 11.03 6.09 24.48
CA SER A 219 12.47 5.80 24.59
C SER A 219 13.13 5.44 23.25
N THR A 220 12.37 5.25 22.17
CA THR A 220 12.92 4.91 20.86
C THR A 220 13.24 6.15 20.04
N ALA A 221 14.45 6.22 19.50
CA ALA A 221 14.81 7.21 18.50
C ALA A 221 14.33 6.75 17.11
N ILE A 222 13.51 7.58 16.46
CA ILE A 222 13.38 7.58 15.01
C ILE A 222 14.44 8.53 14.49
N SER A 223 15.49 7.96 13.89
CA SER A 223 16.50 8.78 13.25
C SER A 223 15.91 9.30 11.94
N ILE A 224 15.53 10.59 11.93
CA ILE A 224 15.11 11.33 10.73
C ILE A 224 16.33 11.70 9.89
N GLU A 225 17.54 11.58 10.44
CA GLU A 225 18.81 11.68 9.71
C GLU A 225 18.91 10.74 8.51
N ALA A 226 18.04 9.73 8.41
CA ALA A 226 18.54 8.44 8.04
C ALA A 226 18.84 8.23 6.57
N LEU A 227 18.38 9.06 5.62
CA LEU A 227 18.95 9.23 4.26
C LEU A 227 18.07 10.14 3.40
N TYR A 228 18.59 11.30 2.97
CA TYR A 228 18.08 11.95 1.76
C TYR A 228 18.25 10.96 0.60
N SER A 229 17.13 10.46 0.08
CA SER A 229 17.06 9.32 -0.84
C SER A 229 16.26 9.71 -2.09
N PRO A 230 16.70 10.74 -2.85
CA PRO A 230 15.98 11.16 -4.04
C PRO A 230 15.99 10.06 -5.10
N GLY A 231 14.98 10.07 -5.95
CA GLY A 231 14.87 9.16 -7.08
C GLY A 231 13.42 9.01 -7.52
N HIS A 232 12.57 8.51 -6.63
CA HIS A 232 11.13 8.44 -6.88
C HIS A 232 10.50 9.83 -6.95
N THR A 233 10.76 10.64 -5.93
CA THR A 233 10.61 12.09 -5.95
C THR A 233 11.94 12.77 -5.61
N ILE A 234 12.05 14.06 -5.89
CA ILE A 234 13.22 14.84 -5.45
C ILE A 234 13.26 15.04 -3.93
N GLY A 235 12.12 14.97 -3.23
CA GLY A 235 12.04 15.05 -1.78
C GLY A 235 12.09 13.72 -1.05
N SER A 236 12.07 12.58 -1.76
CA SER A 236 12.02 11.25 -1.14
C SER A 236 13.07 11.09 -0.04
N THR A 237 12.59 10.68 1.14
CA THR A 237 13.40 10.53 2.35
C THR A 237 13.09 9.20 3.01
N SER A 238 14.13 8.48 3.42
CA SER A 238 14.03 7.19 4.10
C SER A 238 14.36 7.32 5.59
N PHE A 239 13.78 6.44 6.41
CA PHE A 239 13.97 6.42 7.85
C PHE A 239 14.72 5.18 8.31
N VAL A 240 15.55 5.33 9.33
CA VAL A 240 16.08 4.20 10.10
C VAL A 240 15.47 4.28 11.49
N VAL A 241 14.66 3.28 11.82
CA VAL A 241 14.04 3.14 13.13
C VAL A 241 14.83 2.12 13.93
N ASP A 242 15.22 2.52 15.15
CA ASP A 242 15.88 1.65 16.11
C ASP A 242 17.19 0.99 15.61
N ASN A 243 17.83 1.55 14.56
CA ASN A 243 18.97 0.92 13.87
C ASN A 243 18.71 -0.52 13.41
N THR A 244 17.44 -0.85 13.14
CA THR A 244 16.99 -2.21 12.79
C THR A 244 16.13 -2.20 11.54
N TYR A 245 15.28 -1.19 11.39
CA TYR A 245 14.30 -1.11 10.31
C TYR A 245 14.63 0.07 9.39
N LEU A 246 14.69 -0.18 8.08
CA LEU A 246 14.83 0.84 7.03
C LEU A 246 13.47 1.04 6.37
N LEU A 247 12.79 2.14 6.68
CA LEU A 247 11.59 2.53 5.94
C LEU A 247 12.05 3.23 4.65
N SER A 248 11.99 2.52 3.52
CA SER A 248 12.59 2.93 2.25
C SER A 248 11.68 3.82 1.38
N GLY A 249 10.45 4.07 1.83
CA GLY A 249 9.44 4.75 1.01
C GLY A 249 9.24 4.03 -0.32
N ASP A 250 9.14 4.81 -1.40
CA ASP A 250 9.01 4.32 -2.77
C ASP A 250 10.34 4.27 -3.53
N ILE A 251 11.46 4.10 -2.83
CA ILE A 251 12.80 3.99 -3.46
C ILE A 251 13.18 2.53 -3.75
N LEU A 252 13.03 1.66 -2.75
CA LEU A 252 13.40 0.24 -2.83
C LEU A 252 12.25 -0.62 -2.30
N PHE A 253 11.80 -1.57 -3.12
CA PHE A 253 10.77 -2.56 -2.81
C PHE A 253 11.39 -3.96 -2.63
N ILE A 254 10.56 -4.98 -2.38
CA ILE A 254 11.06 -6.36 -2.20
C ILE A 254 11.53 -6.95 -3.53
N ASP A 255 10.69 -6.93 -4.57
CA ASP A 255 11.02 -7.49 -5.90
C ASP A 255 11.31 -6.40 -6.96
N SER A 256 11.38 -5.12 -6.58
CA SER A 256 11.48 -4.01 -7.53
C SER A 256 12.08 -2.73 -6.93
N ILE A 257 12.10 -1.65 -7.71
CA ILE A 257 12.55 -0.30 -7.31
C ILE A 257 11.54 0.78 -7.72
N GLY A 258 11.67 1.96 -7.13
CA GLY A 258 10.86 3.14 -7.43
C GLY A 258 10.96 3.63 -8.87
N ARG A 259 9.85 4.16 -9.39
CA ARG A 259 9.83 4.88 -10.68
C ARG A 259 10.11 6.38 -10.50
N PRO A 260 10.94 7.04 -11.34
CA PRO A 260 11.30 8.45 -11.20
C PRO A 260 10.39 9.45 -11.96
N ASP A 261 9.35 9.00 -12.65
CA ASP A 261 8.61 9.80 -13.65
C ASP A 261 7.34 10.48 -13.14
N LEU A 262 6.82 10.14 -11.97
CA LEU A 262 5.49 10.59 -11.52
C LEU A 262 5.39 12.11 -11.25
N ALA A 263 6.52 12.81 -11.21
CA ALA A 263 6.55 14.27 -11.18
C ALA A 263 6.84 14.94 -12.53
N GLY A 264 6.97 14.17 -13.61
CA GLY A 264 7.26 14.67 -14.96
C GLY A 264 8.73 15.00 -15.23
N LEU A 265 9.65 14.53 -14.37
CA LEU A 265 11.10 14.81 -14.42
C LEU A 265 11.95 13.53 -14.47
N ALA A 266 11.45 12.48 -15.13
CA ALA A 266 12.07 11.15 -15.17
C ALA A 266 13.57 11.22 -15.52
N ASP A 267 13.94 12.00 -16.54
CA ASP A 267 15.33 12.13 -17.00
C ASP A 267 16.27 12.73 -15.95
N ASP A 268 15.76 13.63 -15.12
CA ASP A 268 16.54 14.35 -14.11
C ASP A 268 16.77 13.49 -12.86
N TRP A 269 15.85 12.59 -12.51
CA TRP A 269 15.90 11.84 -11.25
C TRP A 269 16.40 10.39 -11.36
N VAL A 270 16.57 9.85 -12.57
CA VAL A 270 17.23 8.54 -12.76
C VAL A 270 18.60 8.49 -12.08
N GLY A 271 19.40 9.55 -12.25
CA GLY A 271 20.74 9.62 -11.68
C GLY A 271 20.71 9.66 -10.15
N ASP A 272 19.76 10.40 -9.59
CA ASP A 272 19.50 10.46 -8.15
C ASP A 272 19.10 9.10 -7.58
N LEU A 273 18.15 8.41 -8.23
CA LEU A 273 17.71 7.06 -7.85
C LEU A 273 18.89 6.08 -7.85
N ARG A 274 19.69 6.10 -8.92
CA ARG A 274 20.88 5.25 -9.05
C ARG A 274 21.90 5.54 -7.94
N GLU A 275 22.17 6.81 -7.65
CA GLU A 275 23.09 7.19 -6.57
C GLU A 275 22.57 6.70 -5.20
N THR A 276 21.27 6.88 -4.94
CA THR A 276 20.63 6.41 -3.72
C THR A 276 20.77 4.90 -3.54
N LEU A 277 20.41 4.12 -4.55
CA LEU A 277 20.43 2.65 -4.48
C LEU A 277 21.85 2.07 -4.43
N TYR A 278 22.78 2.58 -5.26
CA TYR A 278 24.10 1.95 -5.45
C TYR A 278 25.23 2.59 -4.63
N LYS A 279 25.04 3.78 -4.06
CA LYS A 279 26.05 4.39 -3.17
C LYS A 279 25.52 4.57 -1.78
N ARG A 280 24.35 5.20 -1.62
CA ARG A 280 23.88 5.60 -0.31
C ARG A 280 23.38 4.41 0.51
N TYR A 281 22.50 3.58 -0.06
CA TYR A 281 22.02 2.37 0.64
C TYR A 281 23.12 1.33 0.82
N ARG A 282 24.10 1.26 -0.09
CA ARG A 282 25.28 0.38 0.05
C ARG A 282 26.21 0.76 1.20
N ALA A 283 26.06 1.96 1.77
CA ALA A 283 26.79 2.38 2.97
C ALA A 283 26.07 2.00 4.27
N LEU A 284 24.84 1.48 4.19
CA LEU A 284 24.08 0.99 5.34
C LEU A 284 24.47 -0.44 5.72
N SER A 285 24.01 -0.87 6.89
CA SER A 285 24.15 -2.27 7.32
C SER A 285 23.24 -3.18 6.50
N ASP A 286 23.80 -4.27 5.97
CA ASP A 286 23.08 -5.34 5.27
C ASP A 286 22.03 -6.05 6.16
N GLU A 287 22.15 -5.92 7.48
CA GLU A 287 21.23 -6.51 8.46
C GLU A 287 19.95 -5.70 8.69
N LEU A 288 19.83 -4.50 8.11
CA LEU A 288 18.60 -3.72 8.21
C LEU A 288 17.44 -4.45 7.52
N LEU A 289 16.29 -4.47 8.18
CA LEU A 289 15.05 -4.97 7.60
C LEU A 289 14.37 -3.84 6.81
N VAL A 290 14.24 -4.01 5.50
CA VAL A 290 13.63 -3.03 4.60
C VAL A 290 12.10 -3.12 4.68
N LEU A 291 11.48 -1.95 4.84
CA LEU A 291 10.06 -1.72 5.00
C LEU A 291 9.60 -0.67 3.95
N PRO A 292 9.15 -1.09 2.76
CA PRO A 292 8.77 -0.16 1.70
C PRO A 292 7.43 0.53 1.95
N ALA A 293 7.11 1.61 1.22
CA ALA A 293 5.76 2.20 1.24
C ALA A 293 4.77 1.47 0.31
N HIS A 294 5.25 0.59 -0.57
CA HIS A 294 4.42 -0.22 -1.46
C HIS A 294 4.93 -1.65 -1.68
N PHE A 295 4.02 -2.54 -2.07
CA PHE A 295 4.30 -3.85 -2.67
C PHE A 295 3.39 -4.09 -3.88
N MET A 296 3.83 -4.93 -4.81
CA MET A 296 3.19 -5.09 -6.11
C MET A 296 2.38 -6.37 -6.22
N ILE A 297 2.91 -7.47 -5.69
CA ILE A 297 2.30 -8.80 -5.84
C ILE A 297 2.20 -9.52 -4.50
N VAL A 298 1.15 -10.33 -4.35
CA VAL A 298 0.86 -11.10 -3.13
C VAL A 298 2.02 -12.02 -2.73
N SER A 299 2.88 -12.45 -3.66
CA SER A 299 4.06 -13.27 -3.33
C SER A 299 5.17 -12.51 -2.60
N GLU A 300 5.10 -11.18 -2.51
CA GLU A 300 6.00 -10.37 -1.67
C GLU A 300 5.57 -10.39 -0.18
N LEU A 301 4.39 -10.95 0.15
CA LEU A 301 3.98 -11.16 1.53
C LEU A 301 4.72 -12.36 2.13
N ASN A 302 5.29 -12.15 3.30
CA ASN A 302 5.83 -13.18 4.16
C ASN A 302 4.71 -14.02 4.79
N GLU A 303 5.07 -15.15 5.39
CA GLU A 303 4.11 -16.06 6.04
C GLU A 303 3.36 -15.42 7.21
N ASP A 304 3.95 -14.39 7.84
CA ASP A 304 3.34 -13.61 8.91
C ASP A 304 2.50 -12.42 8.41
N GLY A 305 2.36 -12.27 7.08
CA GLY A 305 1.63 -11.19 6.43
C GLY A 305 2.42 -9.88 6.28
N THR A 306 3.67 -9.82 6.77
CA THR A 306 4.53 -8.65 6.56
C THR A 306 5.05 -8.59 5.13
N VAL A 307 5.31 -7.38 4.64
CA VAL A 307 6.15 -7.15 3.46
C VAL A 307 7.47 -6.57 3.96
N SER A 308 8.49 -7.41 4.05
CA SER A 308 9.81 -7.01 4.51
C SER A 308 10.89 -8.00 4.10
N GLU A 309 12.12 -7.52 3.94
CA GLU A 309 13.29 -8.36 3.66
C GLU A 309 14.58 -7.67 4.12
N LYS A 310 15.63 -8.45 4.42
CA LYS A 310 16.95 -7.90 4.75
C LYS A 310 17.56 -7.17 3.56
N LEU A 311 18.12 -6.00 3.81
CA LEU A 311 18.76 -5.15 2.80
C LEU A 311 19.86 -5.91 2.03
N GLY A 312 20.68 -6.69 2.74
CA GLY A 312 21.72 -7.52 2.11
C GLY A 312 21.17 -8.58 1.14
N LYS A 313 19.99 -9.13 1.43
CA LYS A 313 19.33 -10.10 0.54
C LYS A 313 18.72 -9.41 -0.68
N LEU A 314 18.09 -8.25 -0.51
CA LEU A 314 17.63 -7.43 -1.64
C LEU A 314 18.78 -7.07 -2.57
N PHE A 315 19.94 -6.70 -2.04
CA PHE A 315 21.11 -6.44 -2.86
C PHE A 315 21.60 -7.64 -3.69
N ALA A 316 21.34 -8.87 -3.23
CA ALA A 316 21.72 -10.09 -3.93
C ALA A 316 20.67 -10.54 -4.95
N GLU A 317 19.38 -10.31 -4.67
CA GLU A 317 18.28 -10.99 -5.35
C GLU A 317 17.29 -10.05 -6.08
N ASN A 318 17.16 -8.78 -5.69
CA ASN A 318 16.17 -7.87 -6.26
C ASN A 318 16.50 -7.55 -7.74
N HIS A 319 15.54 -7.83 -8.62
CA HIS A 319 15.69 -7.70 -10.07
C HIS A 319 15.84 -6.26 -10.57
N GLY A 320 15.32 -5.27 -9.82
CA GLY A 320 15.51 -3.85 -10.11
C GLY A 320 16.92 -3.35 -9.72
N LEU A 321 17.67 -4.13 -8.95
CA LEU A 321 19.06 -3.85 -8.59
C LEU A 321 20.04 -4.60 -9.51
N ASN A 322 21.33 -4.38 -9.29
CA ASN A 322 22.43 -5.05 -9.99
C ASN A 322 22.52 -4.77 -11.51
N ILE A 323 21.97 -3.65 -11.96
CA ILE A 323 22.14 -3.14 -13.33
C ILE A 323 23.41 -2.29 -13.36
N GLU A 324 24.52 -2.88 -13.80
CA GLU A 324 25.83 -2.21 -13.80
C GLU A 324 25.91 -1.03 -14.77
N ASP A 325 25.33 -1.17 -15.96
CA ASP A 325 25.36 -0.12 -16.99
C ASP A 325 24.31 0.97 -16.72
N GLU A 326 24.76 2.23 -16.69
CA GLU A 326 23.89 3.37 -16.39
C GLU A 326 22.86 3.64 -17.48
N ALA A 327 23.18 3.40 -18.75
CA ALA A 327 22.25 3.59 -19.85
C ALA A 327 21.15 2.51 -19.85
N ILE A 328 21.52 1.27 -19.54
CA ILE A 328 20.54 0.19 -19.32
C ILE A 328 19.64 0.51 -18.13
N PHE A 329 20.22 0.94 -17.00
CA PHE A 329 19.44 1.33 -15.82
C PHE A 329 18.44 2.43 -16.16
N ARG A 330 18.88 3.47 -16.89
CA ARG A 330 18.02 4.56 -17.35
C ARG A 330 16.85 4.03 -18.18
N SER A 331 17.12 3.25 -19.23
CA SER A 331 16.08 2.69 -20.10
C SER A 331 15.05 1.88 -19.31
N VAL A 332 15.49 1.05 -18.36
CA VAL A 332 14.58 0.25 -17.51
C VAL A 332 13.63 1.16 -16.72
N VAL A 333 14.14 2.21 -16.08
CA VAL A 333 13.34 3.08 -15.20
C VAL A 333 12.68 4.28 -15.91
N SER A 334 12.86 4.46 -17.22
CA SER A 334 12.25 5.57 -17.97
C SER A 334 11.41 5.16 -19.18
N GLU A 335 11.69 4.02 -19.81
CA GLU A 335 11.05 3.63 -21.09
C GLU A 335 10.00 2.53 -20.94
N ASN A 336 10.16 1.61 -19.97
CA ASN A 336 9.26 0.47 -19.76
C ASN A 336 8.35 0.66 -18.54
N LEU A 337 7.86 1.88 -18.35
CA LEU A 337 7.09 2.23 -17.16
C LEU A 337 5.63 1.78 -17.28
N PRO A 338 5.02 1.28 -16.19
CA PRO A 338 3.58 1.02 -16.19
C PRO A 338 2.81 2.33 -16.36
N PRO A 339 1.51 2.26 -16.73
CA PRO A 339 0.65 3.44 -16.75
C PRO A 339 0.74 4.21 -15.44
N GLN A 340 0.48 5.51 -15.47
CA GLN A 340 0.46 6.30 -14.24
C GLN A 340 -0.72 5.85 -13.35
N PRO A 341 -0.61 6.02 -12.02
CA PRO A 341 -1.74 5.80 -11.13
C PRO A 341 -2.95 6.61 -11.54
N ASN A 342 -4.14 6.09 -11.25
CA ASN A 342 -5.38 6.83 -11.48
C ASN A 342 -5.35 8.17 -10.72
N ALA A 343 -5.84 9.24 -11.37
CA ALA A 343 -5.93 10.58 -10.79
C ALA A 343 -4.63 11.14 -10.17
N TYR A 344 -3.43 10.64 -10.52
CA TYR A 344 -2.20 10.96 -9.78
C TYR A 344 -1.91 12.46 -9.62
N GLN A 345 -2.19 13.27 -10.63
CA GLN A 345 -2.03 14.73 -10.55
C GLN A 345 -2.98 15.35 -9.53
N GLN A 346 -4.25 14.94 -9.56
CA GLN A 346 -5.27 15.42 -8.62
C GLN A 346 -4.95 14.95 -7.20
N ILE A 347 -4.47 13.71 -7.02
CA ILE A 347 -4.03 13.20 -5.72
C ILE A 347 -2.90 14.07 -5.16
N ARG A 348 -1.90 14.42 -5.99
CA ARG A 348 -0.85 15.37 -5.58
C ARG A 348 -1.42 16.72 -5.20
N GLU A 349 -2.40 17.25 -5.92
CA GLU A 349 -3.08 18.51 -5.56
C GLU A 349 -3.82 18.41 -4.22
N VAL A 350 -4.47 17.28 -3.92
CA VAL A 350 -5.08 17.01 -2.61
C VAL A 350 -4.01 16.98 -1.52
N ASN A 351 -2.91 16.26 -1.75
CA ASN A 351 -1.80 16.12 -0.80
C ASN A 351 -1.05 17.45 -0.61
N MET A 352 -1.07 18.35 -1.60
CA MET A 352 -0.60 19.73 -1.45
C MET A 352 -1.60 20.67 -0.76
N GLY A 353 -2.83 20.20 -0.48
CA GLY A 353 -3.89 21.01 0.11
C GLY A 353 -4.48 22.05 -0.85
N LYS A 354 -4.26 21.90 -2.16
CA LYS A 354 -4.77 22.81 -3.20
C LYS A 354 -6.24 22.57 -3.51
N ILE A 355 -6.67 21.31 -3.41
CA ILE A 355 -8.08 20.91 -3.58
C ILE A 355 -8.54 20.05 -2.39
N THR A 356 -9.85 20.00 -2.18
CA THR A 356 -10.47 19.22 -1.09
C THR A 356 -11.72 18.52 -1.63
N PRO A 357 -11.54 17.40 -2.35
CA PRO A 357 -12.64 16.59 -2.86
C PRO A 357 -13.45 15.95 -1.73
N ASP A 358 -14.71 15.61 -2.02
CA ASP A 358 -15.54 14.86 -1.08
C ASP A 358 -15.13 13.38 -0.98
N GLU A 359 -15.72 12.63 -0.04
CA GLU A 359 -15.32 11.24 0.22
C GLU A 359 -15.52 10.32 -0.99
N GLU A 360 -16.58 10.53 -1.79
CA GLU A 360 -16.82 9.69 -2.98
C GLU A 360 -15.79 10.02 -4.06
N GLU A 361 -15.50 11.29 -4.29
CA GLU A 361 -14.45 11.73 -5.20
C GLU A 361 -13.08 11.17 -4.79
N GLN A 362 -12.70 11.26 -3.50
CA GLN A 362 -11.45 10.69 -2.99
C GLN A 362 -11.35 9.18 -3.24
N ARG A 363 -12.46 8.46 -3.07
CA ARG A 363 -12.53 7.02 -3.32
C ARG A 363 -12.34 6.70 -4.81
N GLU A 364 -12.97 7.46 -5.70
CA GLU A 364 -12.80 7.28 -7.15
C GLU A 364 -11.38 7.64 -7.61
N MET A 365 -10.74 8.65 -7.01
CA MET A 365 -9.36 9.00 -7.31
C MET A 365 -8.39 7.85 -7.01
N GLU A 366 -8.64 7.11 -5.92
CA GLU A 366 -7.76 6.03 -5.48
C GLU A 366 -8.06 4.64 -6.07
N ILE A 367 -9.13 4.49 -6.86
CA ILE A 367 -9.51 3.17 -7.39
C ILE A 367 -8.52 2.69 -8.47
N GLY A 368 -8.27 1.38 -8.51
CA GLY A 368 -7.41 0.74 -9.51
C GLY A 368 -6.20 0.01 -8.90
N PRO A 369 -5.35 -0.60 -9.75
CA PRO A 369 -4.17 -1.36 -9.33
C PRO A 369 -3.04 -0.48 -8.78
N ASN A 370 -2.10 -1.10 -8.06
CA ASN A 370 -0.82 -0.46 -7.73
C ASN A 370 0.00 -0.23 -9.01
N ARG A 371 0.57 0.97 -9.16
CA ARG A 371 1.43 1.35 -10.31
C ARG A 371 2.71 2.12 -9.91
N CYS A 372 3.17 1.96 -8.67
CA CYS A 372 4.29 2.73 -8.10
C CYS A 372 5.69 2.15 -8.40
N ALA A 373 5.81 0.89 -8.82
CA ALA A 373 7.09 0.23 -9.06
C ALA A 373 7.42 -0.01 -10.54
N VAL A 374 8.72 -0.22 -10.82
CA VAL A 374 9.25 -0.67 -12.12
C VAL A 374 9.79 -2.08 -11.98
N ARG A 375 9.43 -2.98 -12.92
CA ARG A 375 9.90 -4.36 -12.97
C ARG A 375 10.57 -4.67 -14.30
#